data_AF-A0A2E7FNK5-F1
#
_entry.id   AF-A0A2E7FNK5-F1
#
_cell.length_a   1.000
_cell.length_b   1.000
_cell.length_c   1.000
_cell.angle_alpha   90.00
_cell.angle_beta   90.00
_cell.angle_gamma   90.00
#
_symmetry.space_group_name_H-M   'P 1'
#
loop_
_entity.id
_entity.type
_entity.pdbx_description
1 polymer ?
#
loop_
_entity_poly.entity_id
_entity_poly.type
_entity_poly.pdbx_seq_one_letter_code
_entity_poly.pdbx_strand_id
1 'polypeptide(L)'
;MRFSWIQRFIGAAIILNTSNSLNGEESVFLGNGIKVGEVSHQSAIVWVRLTQSPEPVYPGIGFTLRSRSEVNQFQKTDARELGPEGRFGYQLPEGFTIGDTIGALPGASVDVRLTSMADSRTVPAKYEKPTP
;
A
#
# COMPACT_ATOMS: atom_id res chain seq x y z
N MET A 1 67.91 41.32 20.64
CA MET A 1 68.19 39.87 20.69
C MET A 1 66.88 39.13 20.98
N ARG A 2 66.60 38.09 20.16
CA ARG A 2 65.65 36.97 20.35
C ARG A 2 64.17 37.14 19.98
N PHE A 3 63.87 36.51 18.84
CA PHE A 3 62.61 35.96 18.33
C PHE A 3 61.90 34.99 19.29
N SER A 4 60.56 34.89 19.19
CA SER A 4 59.77 33.62 19.02
C SER A 4 58.27 33.96 19.02
N TRP A 5 57.54 33.92 17.91
CA TRP A 5 56.80 32.75 17.37
C TRP A 5 55.90 32.04 18.39
N ILE A 6 54.57 32.20 18.23
CA ILE A 6 53.55 31.13 18.24
C ILE A 6 52.29 31.67 17.54
N GLN A 7 51.99 31.11 16.37
CA GLN A 7 50.70 31.18 15.70
C GLN A 7 49.65 30.46 16.56
N ARG A 8 48.41 30.97 16.65
CA ARG A 8 47.22 30.10 16.71
C ARG A 8 46.06 30.73 15.95
N PHE A 9 45.79 30.12 14.81
CA PHE A 9 44.61 30.25 13.97
C PHE A 9 43.34 30.35 14.81
N ILE A 10 42.59 31.44 14.66
CA ILE A 10 41.19 31.50 15.09
C ILE A 10 40.44 30.62 14.10
N GLY A 11 40.19 29.38 14.53
CA GLY A 11 39.41 28.40 13.78
C GLY A 11 38.02 28.96 13.53
N ALA A 12 37.66 29.09 12.25
CA ALA A 12 36.28 29.20 11.84
C ALA A 12 35.55 27.95 12.35
N ALA A 13 34.68 28.13 13.34
CA ALA A 13 33.75 27.11 13.76
C ALA A 13 32.81 26.83 12.58
N ILE A 14 33.13 25.78 11.81
CA ILE A 14 32.20 25.19 10.86
C ILE A 14 31.08 24.60 11.72
N ILE A 15 30.01 25.36 11.88
CA ILE A 15 28.74 24.82 12.36
C ILE A 15 28.26 23.91 11.24
N LEU A 16 28.65 22.64 11.30
CA LEU A 16 27.96 21.59 10.57
C LEU A 16 26.54 21.55 11.13
N ASN A 17 25.64 22.22 10.42
CA ASN A 17 24.22 22.00 10.55
C ASN A 17 23.97 20.59 10.04
N THR A 18 24.19 19.58 10.89
CA THR A 18 23.63 18.25 10.68
C THR A 18 22.13 18.43 10.73
N SER A 19 21.53 18.57 9.55
CA SER A 19 20.12 18.31 9.32
C SER A 19 19.89 16.88 9.78
N ASN A 20 19.44 16.71 11.03
CA ASN A 20 18.76 15.50 11.42
C ASN A 20 17.50 15.46 10.56
N SER A 21 17.58 14.79 9.41
CA SER A 21 16.39 14.29 8.75
C SER A 21 15.77 13.29 9.70
N LEU A 22 14.94 13.78 10.64
CA LEU A 22 13.91 13.00 11.30
C LEU A 22 12.78 12.73 10.29
N ASN A 23 13.14 12.25 9.10
CA ASN A 23 12.20 11.56 8.25
C ASN A 23 12.24 10.13 8.79
N GLY A 24 11.38 9.81 9.76
CA GLY A 24 11.00 8.42 9.91
C GLY A 24 10.58 7.95 8.53
N GLU A 25 11.23 6.92 7.98
CA GLU A 25 10.81 6.35 6.71
C GLU A 25 9.34 5.96 6.88
N GLU A 26 8.45 6.76 6.31
CA GLU A 26 7.04 6.40 6.22
C GLU A 26 7.01 5.12 5.41
N SER A 27 6.73 4.02 6.10
CA SER A 27 6.89 2.70 5.53
C SER A 27 5.77 2.49 4.52
N VAL A 28 6.15 2.25 3.27
CA VAL A 28 5.19 2.00 2.20
C VAL A 28 4.75 0.54 2.28
N PHE A 29 3.45 0.34 2.49
CA PHE A 29 2.88 -1.01 2.58
C PHE A 29 2.04 -1.37 1.36
N LEU A 30 2.19 -2.62 0.92
CA LEU A 30 1.35 -3.28 -0.08
C LEU A 30 0.70 -4.51 0.58
N GLY A 31 0.00 -4.33 1.70
CA GLY A 31 -0.50 -5.45 2.51
C GLY A 31 -1.55 -6.31 1.81
N ASN A 32 -2.17 -5.83 0.72
CA ASN A 32 -3.05 -6.60 -0.16
C ASN A 32 -2.35 -7.19 -1.40
N GLY A 33 -1.04 -6.96 -1.53
CA GLY A 33 -0.22 -7.44 -2.64
C GLY A 33 -0.40 -6.66 -3.94
N ILE A 34 -0.03 -7.33 -5.04
CA ILE A 34 -0.02 -6.79 -6.40
C ILE A 34 -0.82 -7.74 -7.29
N LYS A 35 -1.65 -7.18 -8.19
CA LYS A 35 -2.29 -7.96 -9.26
C LYS A 35 -1.69 -7.57 -10.60
N VAL A 36 -1.36 -8.57 -11.41
CA VAL A 36 -0.93 -8.38 -12.80
C VAL A 36 -1.92 -9.09 -13.71
N GLY A 37 -2.30 -8.46 -14.81
CA GLY A 37 -3.29 -8.98 -15.74
C GLY A 37 -3.34 -8.18 -17.03
N GLU A 38 -4.28 -8.53 -17.91
CA GLU A 38 -4.38 -7.95 -19.27
C GLU A 38 -3.02 -7.96 -19.99
N VAL A 39 -2.38 -9.14 -19.93
CA VAL A 39 -1.01 -9.36 -20.42
C VAL A 39 -1.03 -9.66 -21.92
N SER A 40 -0.18 -8.98 -22.66
CA SER A 40 0.16 -9.27 -24.06
C SER A 40 1.67 -9.50 -24.19
N HIS A 41 2.13 -9.79 -25.41
CA HIS A 41 3.57 -9.87 -25.72
C HIS A 41 4.35 -8.56 -25.49
N GLN A 42 3.66 -7.41 -25.35
CA GLN A 42 4.25 -6.08 -25.26
C GLN A 42 3.82 -5.28 -24.02
N SER A 43 2.80 -5.73 -23.29
CA SER A 43 2.19 -4.95 -22.22
C SER A 43 1.60 -5.82 -21.12
N ALA A 44 1.41 -5.22 -19.95
CA ALA A 44 0.62 -5.76 -18.85
C ALA A 44 0.03 -4.60 -18.06
N ILE A 45 -1.11 -4.82 -17.41
CA ILE A 45 -1.64 -3.91 -16.39
C ILE A 45 -1.29 -4.45 -15.01
N VAL A 46 -0.75 -3.55 -14.18
CA VAL A 46 -0.38 -3.81 -12.80
C VAL A 46 -1.26 -2.97 -11.90
N TRP A 47 -2.04 -3.62 -11.04
CA TRP A 47 -2.85 -2.96 -10.01
C TRP A 47 -2.16 -3.10 -8.67
N VAL A 48 -1.97 -1.96 -8.01
CA VAL A 48 -1.44 -1.84 -6.66
C VAL A 48 -2.33 -0.91 -5.84
N ARG A 49 -2.35 -1.10 -4.53
CA ARG A 49 -2.98 -0.17 -3.59
C ARG A 49 -2.07 -0.06 -2.38
N LEU A 50 -1.78 1.16 -1.99
CA LEU A 50 -1.03 1.40 -0.75
C LEU A 50 -1.94 1.22 0.45
N THR A 51 -1.38 0.66 1.51
CA THR A 51 -2.09 0.38 2.74
C THR A 51 -1.46 1.13 3.90
N GLN A 52 -2.27 1.48 4.90
CA GLN A 52 -1.77 2.18 6.09
C GLN A 52 -0.93 1.28 7.01
N SER A 53 -1.11 -0.04 6.89
CA SER A 53 -0.42 -1.07 7.65
C SER A 53 0.05 -2.21 6.74
N PRO A 54 1.09 -2.98 7.14
CA PRO A 54 1.55 -4.16 6.40
C PRO A 54 0.58 -5.34 6.53
N GLU A 55 -0.16 -5.41 7.63
CA GLU A 55 -1.07 -6.49 7.97
C GLU A 55 -2.51 -5.97 8.17
N PRO A 56 -3.53 -6.80 7.87
CA PRO A 56 -4.92 -6.42 8.08
C PRO A 56 -5.28 -6.39 9.57
N VAL A 57 -6.37 -5.70 9.88
CA VAL A 57 -6.87 -5.57 11.25
C VAL A 57 -7.23 -6.94 11.84
N TYR A 58 -6.51 -7.33 12.88
CA TYR A 58 -6.75 -8.56 13.64
C TYR A 58 -6.30 -8.42 15.12
N PRO A 59 -7.16 -8.75 16.11
CA PRO A 59 -8.59 -9.00 15.96
C PRO A 59 -9.30 -7.71 15.52
N GLY A 60 -10.42 -7.86 14.82
CA GLY A 60 -11.25 -6.74 14.39
C GLY A 60 -12.72 -7.01 14.61
N ILE A 61 -13.55 -6.06 14.21
CA ILE A 61 -14.99 -6.11 14.44
C ILE A 61 -15.67 -6.93 13.34
N GLY A 62 -16.52 -7.86 13.75
CA GLY A 62 -17.35 -8.62 12.82
C GLY A 62 -18.58 -7.84 12.37
N PHE A 63 -19.12 -8.21 11.22
CA PHE A 63 -20.43 -7.74 10.78
C PHE A 63 -21.54 -8.19 11.75
N THR A 64 -22.65 -7.46 11.75
CA THR A 64 -23.81 -7.74 12.62
C THR A 64 -24.46 -9.07 12.27
N LEU A 65 -24.54 -9.42 10.99
CA LEU A 65 -24.98 -10.73 10.51
C LEU A 65 -23.86 -11.75 10.64
N ARG A 66 -24.09 -12.79 11.45
CA ARG A 66 -23.04 -13.75 11.83
C ARG A 66 -23.20 -15.12 11.21
N SER A 67 -24.34 -15.40 10.58
CA SER A 67 -24.63 -16.70 10.01
C SER A 67 -25.13 -16.65 8.58
N ARG A 68 -24.78 -17.67 7.81
CA ARG A 68 -25.31 -17.88 6.46
C ARG A 68 -26.83 -18.00 6.46
N SER A 69 -27.41 -18.54 7.53
CA SER A 69 -28.87 -18.65 7.68
C SER A 69 -29.55 -17.28 7.72
N GLU A 70 -28.99 -16.33 8.45
CA GLU A 70 -29.49 -14.94 8.48
C GLU A 70 -29.34 -14.27 7.11
N VAL A 71 -28.19 -14.43 6.45
CA VAL A 71 -27.97 -13.88 5.09
C VAL A 71 -28.97 -14.46 4.08
N ASN A 72 -29.32 -15.74 4.20
CA ASN A 72 -30.23 -16.41 3.28
C ASN A 72 -31.66 -15.82 3.31
N GLN A 73 -32.07 -15.19 4.42
CA GLN A 73 -33.40 -14.55 4.53
C GLN A 73 -33.57 -13.40 3.52
N PHE A 74 -32.45 -12.84 3.05
CA PHE A 74 -32.42 -11.68 2.16
C PHE A 74 -32.19 -12.03 0.68
N GLN A 75 -32.05 -13.32 0.33
CA GLN A 75 -31.75 -13.73 -1.05
C GLN A 75 -32.83 -13.36 -2.08
N LYS A 76 -34.08 -13.22 -1.62
CA LYS A 76 -35.25 -12.89 -2.46
C LYS A 76 -35.72 -11.46 -2.25
N THR A 77 -34.97 -10.66 -1.50
CA THR A 77 -35.30 -9.28 -1.17
C THR A 77 -34.87 -8.36 -2.30
N ASP A 78 -35.69 -7.36 -2.62
CA ASP A 78 -35.40 -6.38 -3.66
C ASP A 78 -34.16 -5.54 -3.30
N ALA A 79 -33.39 -5.14 -4.31
CA ALA A 79 -32.14 -4.39 -4.13
C ALA A 79 -32.32 -3.11 -3.32
N ARG A 80 -33.49 -2.47 -3.40
CA ARG A 80 -33.83 -1.27 -2.62
C ARG A 80 -33.91 -1.55 -1.12
N GLU A 81 -34.42 -2.73 -0.74
CA GLU A 81 -34.52 -3.18 0.66
C GLU A 81 -33.19 -3.75 1.20
N LEU A 82 -32.24 -4.06 0.31
CA LEU A 82 -30.86 -4.41 0.67
C LEU A 82 -29.95 -3.18 0.83
N GLY A 83 -30.43 -2.00 0.46
CA GLY A 83 -29.66 -0.76 0.50
C GLY A 83 -29.43 -0.23 1.92
N PRO A 84 -28.68 0.89 2.03
CA PRO A 84 -28.37 1.54 3.31
C PRO A 84 -29.61 1.91 4.14
N GLU A 85 -30.69 2.30 3.46
CA GLU A 85 -31.99 2.65 4.05
C GLU A 85 -32.90 1.44 4.27
N GLY A 86 -32.43 0.24 3.90
CA GLY A 86 -33.18 -1.00 3.89
C GLY A 86 -32.91 -1.89 5.11
N ARG A 87 -33.48 -3.09 5.10
CA ARG A 87 -33.36 -4.07 6.20
C ARG A 87 -31.95 -4.66 6.32
N PHE A 88 -31.18 -4.59 5.25
CA PHE A 88 -29.77 -4.98 5.22
C PHE A 88 -28.83 -3.79 5.47
N GLY A 89 -29.38 -2.58 5.59
CA GLY A 89 -28.64 -1.39 5.99
C GLY A 89 -27.98 -1.59 7.34
N TYR A 90 -26.77 -1.05 7.51
CA TYR A 90 -26.01 -1.07 8.77
C TYR A 90 -25.52 -2.47 9.21
N GLN A 91 -24.60 -3.03 8.43
CA GLN A 91 -23.90 -4.27 8.77
C GLN A 91 -22.76 -4.08 9.79
N LEU A 92 -22.47 -2.83 10.16
CA LEU A 92 -21.47 -2.50 11.17
C LEU A 92 -22.15 -2.14 12.48
N PRO A 93 -21.58 -2.51 13.64
CA PRO A 93 -22.07 -2.01 14.90
C PRO A 93 -21.95 -0.47 14.96
N GLU A 94 -22.83 0.15 15.75
CA GLU A 94 -22.86 1.61 15.88
C GLU A 94 -21.52 2.17 16.37
N GLY A 95 -21.10 3.29 15.76
CA GLY A 95 -19.84 3.95 16.09
C GLY A 95 -18.59 3.36 15.43
N PHE A 96 -18.73 2.30 14.63
CA PHE A 96 -17.61 1.68 13.92
C PHE A 96 -17.65 1.91 12.42
N THR A 97 -16.46 1.87 11.82
CA THR A 97 -16.25 2.05 10.39
C THR A 97 -15.81 0.74 9.73
N ILE A 98 -15.82 0.69 8.40
CA ILE A 98 -15.27 -0.45 7.65
C ILE A 98 -13.79 -0.67 7.99
N GLY A 99 -13.05 0.39 8.32
CA GLY A 99 -11.63 0.30 8.70
C GLY A 99 -11.38 -0.47 9.99
N ASP A 100 -12.39 -0.58 10.86
CA ASP A 100 -12.30 -1.28 12.15
C ASP A 100 -12.68 -2.77 12.04
N THR A 101 -13.11 -3.21 10.86
CA THR A 101 -13.57 -4.60 10.66
C THR A 101 -12.43 -5.59 10.63
N ILE A 102 -12.70 -6.82 11.04
CA ILE A 102 -11.76 -7.92 10.93
C ILE A 102 -11.36 -8.14 9.46
N GLY A 103 -10.06 -8.18 9.21
CA GLY A 103 -9.53 -8.30 7.85
C GLY A 103 -9.50 -6.98 7.08
N ALA A 104 -9.92 -5.86 7.66
CA ALA A 104 -9.82 -4.55 7.03
C ALA A 104 -8.35 -4.20 6.78
N LEU A 105 -8.10 -3.58 5.63
CA LEU A 105 -6.79 -3.06 5.27
C LEU A 105 -6.97 -1.67 4.64
N PRO A 106 -7.05 -0.62 5.48
CA PRO A 106 -7.28 0.75 5.03
C PRO A 106 -6.22 1.22 4.04
N GLY A 107 -6.66 2.02 3.05
CA GLY A 107 -5.77 2.56 2.03
C GLY A 107 -4.98 3.74 2.57
N ALA A 108 -3.71 3.85 2.22
CA ALA A 108 -2.93 5.05 2.50
C ALA A 108 -3.20 6.12 1.43
N SER A 109 -3.43 7.35 1.88
CA SER A 109 -3.62 8.53 1.01
C SER A 109 -2.30 9.25 0.78
N VAL A 110 -1.29 8.50 0.34
CA VAL A 110 0.05 9.01 0.07
C VAL A 110 0.41 8.78 -1.40
N ASP A 111 1.25 9.66 -1.94
CA ASP A 111 1.78 9.51 -3.29
C ASP A 111 3.00 8.58 -3.28
N VAL A 112 3.10 7.71 -4.28
CA VAL A 112 4.28 6.86 -4.49
C VAL A 112 4.78 6.94 -5.91
N ARG A 113 6.09 6.71 -6.05
CA ARG A 113 6.75 6.56 -7.34
C ARG A 113 6.94 5.07 -7.63
N LEU A 114 6.34 4.60 -8.71
CA LEU A 114 6.58 3.26 -9.24
C LEU A 114 7.76 3.29 -10.21
N THR A 115 8.72 2.38 -9.99
CA THR A 115 9.87 2.18 -10.89
C THR A 115 9.81 0.75 -11.43
N SER A 116 9.69 0.60 -12.75
CA SER A 116 9.81 -0.69 -13.42
C SER A 116 11.23 -0.86 -13.95
N MET A 117 11.88 -1.96 -13.58
CA MET A 117 13.18 -2.37 -14.11
C MET A 117 12.92 -3.39 -15.22
N ALA A 118 12.84 -2.92 -16.47
CA ALA A 118 12.83 -3.84 -17.60
C ALA A 118 14.27 -4.31 -17.84
N ASP A 119 14.49 -5.62 -17.77
CA ASP A 119 15.75 -6.20 -18.20
C ASP A 119 15.84 -6.13 -19.73
N SER A 120 16.79 -5.36 -20.25
CA SER A 120 17.00 -5.17 -21.68
C SER A 120 17.74 -6.32 -22.35
N ARG A 121 17.86 -7.50 -21.70
CA ARG A 121 18.37 -8.72 -22.33
C ARG A 121 17.44 -9.16 -23.46
N THR A 122 17.75 -8.63 -24.64
CA THR A 122 17.39 -9.06 -26.00
C THR A 122 16.70 -10.42 -26.05
N VAL A 123 15.44 -10.42 -26.47
CA VAL A 123 14.79 -11.61 -27.02
C VAL A 123 15.69 -12.13 -28.15
N PRO A 124 16.20 -13.37 -28.10
CA PRO A 124 16.90 -13.92 -29.25
C PRO A 124 15.93 -13.95 -30.44
N ALA A 125 16.38 -13.38 -31.56
CA ALA A 125 15.61 -13.32 -32.78
C ALA A 125 15.19 -14.74 -33.21
N LYS A 126 13.88 -14.93 -33.36
CA LYS A 126 13.19 -16.03 -34.05
C LYS A 126 13.27 -17.41 -33.38
N TYR A 127 12.11 -17.87 -32.90
CA TYR A 127 11.82 -19.29 -32.78
C TYR A 127 11.43 -19.80 -34.18
N GLU A 128 12.35 -20.46 -34.89
CA GLU A 128 12.00 -21.23 -36.08
C GLU A 128 11.37 -22.55 -35.63
N LYS A 129 10.10 -22.75 -36.01
CA LYS A 129 9.36 -23.98 -35.77
C LYS A 129 10.06 -25.12 -36.52
N PRO A 130 10.38 -26.26 -35.88
CA PRO A 130 10.90 -27.41 -36.62
C PRO A 130 9.83 -27.88 -37.62
N THR A 131 10.19 -27.89 -38.91
CA THR A 131 9.42 -28.56 -39.96
C THR A 131 9.35 -30.06 -39.67
N PRO A 132 8.22 -30.72 -40.03
CA PRO A 132 7.95 -32.11 -39.69
C PRO A 132 8.95 -33.09 -40.32
#